data_AF-A0A350YNJ5-F1
#
_entry.id   AF-A0A350YNJ5-F1
#
_cell.length_a   1.000
_cell.length_b   1.000
_cell.length_c   1.000
_cell.angle_alpha   90.00
_cell.angle_beta   90.00
_cell.angle_gamma   90.00
#
_symmetry.space_group_name_H-M   'P 1'
#
loop_
_entity.id
_entity.type
_entity.pdbx_description
1 polymer ?
#
loop_
_entity_poly.entity_id
_entity_poly.type
_entity_poly.pdbx_seq_one_letter_code
_entity_poly.pdbx_strand_id
1 'polypeptide(L)'
;MENNKFFLKLEDLVKESCQIESTLFEKFEVKRGLRNSDGTGVLVGLTNIGDVVGYKKEDGKVVAIPGKLFYRGIDIEDITMGFQKEQRHGFDETV
;
A
#
# COMPACT_ATOMS: atom_id res chain seq x y z
N MET A 1 -21.51 -2.97 -26.71
CA MET A 1 -20.69 -4.17 -26.40
C MET A 1 -19.23 -3.82 -26.10
N GLU A 2 -18.65 -2.72 -26.61
CA GLU A 2 -17.27 -2.30 -26.29
C GLU A 2 -17.02 -1.98 -24.81
N ASN A 3 -17.95 -1.28 -24.15
CA ASN A 3 -17.78 -0.93 -22.72
C ASN A 3 -17.59 -2.16 -21.81
N ASN A 4 -18.17 -3.30 -22.16
CA ASN A 4 -18.05 -4.51 -21.35
C ASN A 4 -16.61 -5.08 -21.39
N LYS A 5 -15.95 -5.05 -22.55
CA LYS A 5 -14.53 -5.45 -22.66
C LYS A 5 -13.59 -4.53 -21.90
N PHE A 6 -13.90 -3.23 -21.87
CA PHE A 6 -13.11 -2.25 -21.11
C PHE A 6 -13.18 -2.51 -19.60
N PHE A 7 -14.38 -2.71 -19.06
CA PHE A 7 -14.54 -2.99 -17.62
C PHE A 7 -13.91 -4.31 -17.21
N LEU A 8 -14.03 -5.38 -18.01
CA LEU A 8 -13.37 -6.66 -17.73
C LEU A 8 -11.85 -6.52 -17.64
N LYS A 9 -11.24 -5.72 -18.52
CA LYS A 9 -9.79 -5.45 -18.46
C LYS A 9 -9.40 -4.71 -17.18
N LEU A 10 -10.16 -3.71 -16.77
CA LEU A 10 -9.88 -2.97 -15.53
C LEU A 10 -10.09 -3.83 -14.28
N GLU A 11 -11.11 -4.70 -14.28
CA GLU A 11 -11.41 -5.62 -13.19
C GLU A 11 -10.22 -6.54 -12.88
N ASP A 12 -9.63 -7.14 -13.91
CA ASP A 12 -8.47 -8.02 -13.74
C ASP A 12 -7.27 -7.26 -13.16
N LEU A 13 -6.98 -6.06 -13.66
CA LEU A 13 -5.91 -5.20 -13.12
C LEU A 13 -6.13 -4.84 -11.66
N VAL A 14 -7.37 -4.50 -11.28
CA VAL A 14 -7.72 -4.17 -9.89
C VAL A 14 -7.54 -5.38 -8.99
N LYS A 15 -8.00 -6.56 -9.41
CA LYS A 15 -7.83 -7.82 -8.65
C LYS A 15 -6.36 -8.15 -8.45
N GLU A 16 -5.57 -8.09 -9.51
CA GLU A 16 -4.13 -8.36 -9.49
C GLU A 16 -3.40 -7.38 -8.55
N SER A 17 -3.73 -6.09 -8.59
CA SER A 17 -3.12 -5.09 -7.69
C SER A 17 -3.39 -5.35 -6.19
N CYS A 18 -4.44 -6.10 -5.88
CA CYS A 18 -4.83 -6.47 -4.52
C CYS A 18 -4.29 -7.84 -4.10
N GLN A 19 -3.75 -8.64 -5.02
CA GLN A 19 -3.13 -9.91 -4.67
C GLN A 19 -1.76 -9.69 -4.03
N ILE A 20 -1.46 -10.50 -3.03
CA ILE A 20 -0.14 -10.58 -2.41
C ILE A 20 0.30 -12.03 -2.47
N GLU A 21 1.45 -12.24 -3.09
CA GLU A 21 2.13 -13.54 -3.19
C GLU A 21 2.25 -14.18 -1.80
N SER A 22 1.74 -15.41 -1.65
CA SER A 22 1.74 -16.12 -0.36
C SER A 22 3.15 -16.36 0.18
N THR A 23 4.12 -16.52 -0.72
CA THR A 23 5.55 -16.71 -0.40
C THR A 23 6.17 -15.51 0.32
N LEU A 24 5.62 -14.30 0.16
CA LEU A 24 6.10 -13.10 0.86
C LEU A 24 5.84 -13.15 2.36
N PHE A 25 4.78 -13.84 2.81
CA PHE A 25 4.50 -13.99 4.24
C PHE A 25 5.58 -14.80 4.94
N GLU A 26 6.09 -15.85 4.29
CA GLU A 26 7.22 -16.63 4.80
C GLU A 26 8.52 -15.82 4.76
N LYS A 27 8.79 -15.15 3.63
CA LYS A 27 10.00 -14.34 3.44
C LYS A 27 10.15 -13.22 4.48
N PHE A 28 9.05 -12.57 4.84
CA PHE A 28 9.05 -11.47 5.81
C PHE A 28 8.65 -11.90 7.22
N GLU A 29 8.53 -13.21 7.46
CA GLU A 29 8.15 -13.80 8.76
C GLU A 29 6.82 -13.23 9.32
N VAL A 30 5.91 -12.85 8.43
CA VAL A 30 4.58 -12.34 8.79
C VAL A 30 3.65 -13.52 9.06
N LYS A 31 3.44 -13.83 10.34
CA LYS A 31 2.42 -14.81 10.75
C LYS A 31 1.04 -14.27 10.40
N ARG A 32 0.26 -15.00 9.60
CA ARG A 32 -1.13 -14.61 9.27
C ARG A 32 -1.94 -14.44 10.56
N GLY A 33 -2.33 -13.20 10.81
CA GLY A 33 -3.07 -12.82 12.00
C GLY A 33 -2.24 -12.73 13.29
N LEU A 34 -0.89 -12.79 13.20
CA LEU A 34 0.09 -12.55 14.27
C LEU A 34 -0.21 -13.21 15.63
N ARG A 35 -1.08 -14.21 15.65
CA ARG A 35 -1.42 -14.93 16.87
C ARG A 35 -0.32 -15.93 17.16
N ASN A 36 0.17 -15.86 18.38
CA ASN A 36 0.87 -16.95 19.02
C ASN A 36 -0.11 -18.13 19.20
N SER A 37 0.44 -19.32 19.39
CA SER A 37 -0.32 -20.54 19.66
C SER A 37 -1.15 -20.47 20.95
N ASP A 38 -0.81 -19.54 21.85
CA ASP A 38 -1.55 -19.26 23.09
C ASP A 38 -2.70 -18.25 22.92
N GLY A 39 -2.93 -17.76 21.70
CA GLY A 39 -3.99 -16.79 21.38
C GLY A 39 -3.62 -15.33 21.61
N THR A 40 -2.42 -15.00 22.10
CA THR A 40 -1.91 -13.63 22.23
C THR A 40 -1.33 -13.12 20.89
N GLY A 41 -1.24 -11.80 20.70
CA GLY A 41 -0.65 -11.20 19.50
C GLY A 41 -1.47 -10.04 18.91
N VAL A 42 -0.87 -9.33 17.95
CA VAL A 42 -1.53 -8.28 17.14
C VAL A 42 -2.07 -8.94 15.87
N LEU A 43 -2.75 -8.25 14.95
CA LEU A 43 -2.97 -8.73 13.59
C LEU A 43 -2.03 -7.92 12.69
N VAL A 44 -0.90 -8.48 12.21
CA VAL A 44 -0.18 -7.88 11.07
C VAL A 44 -0.40 -8.70 9.82
N GLY A 45 -0.43 -7.99 8.71
CA GLY A 45 -0.50 -8.52 7.36
C GLY A 45 0.39 -7.69 6.46
N LEU A 46 0.60 -8.20 5.25
CA LEU A 46 1.17 -7.43 4.16
C LEU A 46 0.04 -6.65 3.48
N THR A 47 0.36 -5.47 2.97
CA THR A 47 -0.59 -4.61 2.26
C THR A 47 0.10 -3.94 1.08
N ASN A 48 -0.61 -3.82 -0.03
CA ASN A 48 -0.21 -2.97 -1.16
C ASN A 48 -0.91 -1.60 -1.11
N ILE A 49 -1.67 -1.31 -0.04
CA ILE A 49 -2.54 -0.12 0.04
C ILE A 49 -1.80 1.11 0.55
N GLY A 50 -1.08 0.99 1.67
CA GLY A 50 -0.45 2.14 2.30
C GLY A 50 0.83 1.79 3.03
N ASP A 51 1.78 2.72 3.01
CA ASP A 51 3.09 2.59 3.67
C ASP A 51 3.46 3.87 4.42
N VAL A 52 4.06 3.71 5.59
CA VAL A 52 4.46 4.81 6.48
C VAL A 52 5.94 4.67 6.79
N VAL A 53 6.75 5.60 6.29
CA VAL A 53 8.20 5.58 6.44
C VAL A 53 8.63 6.72 7.34
N GLY A 54 8.91 6.41 8.61
CA GLY A 54 9.37 7.41 9.61
C GLY A 54 10.88 7.42 9.87
N TYR A 55 11.61 6.45 9.31
CA TYR A 55 13.05 6.32 9.51
C TYR A 55 13.71 5.67 8.30
N LYS A 56 15.02 5.84 8.18
CA LYS A 56 15.87 5.12 7.24
C LYS A 56 17.01 4.42 7.98
N LYS A 57 17.56 3.36 7.38
CA LYS A 57 18.77 2.71 7.87
C LYS A 57 19.96 3.27 7.09
N GLU A 58 20.87 3.95 7.79
CA GLU A 58 22.13 4.46 7.25
C GLU A 58 23.28 3.94 8.12
N ASP A 59 24.29 3.31 7.50
CA ASP A 59 25.46 2.73 8.19
C ASP A 59 25.10 1.81 9.37
N GLY A 60 24.03 1.03 9.21
CA GLY A 60 23.51 0.13 10.26
C GLY A 60 22.79 0.83 11.41
N LYS A 61 22.65 2.16 11.38
CA LYS A 61 21.92 2.96 12.36
C LYS A 61 20.55 3.38 11.83
N VAL A 62 19.57 3.43 12.72
CA VAL A 62 18.24 3.94 12.42
C VAL A 62 18.26 5.45 12.60
N VAL A 63 17.97 6.19 11.54
CA VAL A 63 17.93 7.66 11.52
C VAL A 63 16.50 8.10 11.24
N ALA A 64 15.94 8.92 12.11
CA ALA A 64 14.61 9.51 11.90
C ALA A 64 14.62 10.43 10.68
N ILE A 65 13.53 10.40 9.92
CA ILE A 65 13.33 11.27 8.76
C ILE A 65 12.01 12.02 8.89
N PRO A 66 11.79 13.11 8.13
CA PRO A 66 10.44 13.59 7.86
C PRO A 66 9.62 12.42 7.33
N GLY A 67 8.56 12.07 8.07
CA GLY A 67 7.76 10.90 7.78
C GLY A 67 7.12 11.01 6.39
N LYS A 68 7.14 9.92 5.64
CA LYS A 68 6.43 9.81 4.35
C LYS A 68 5.24 8.88 4.48
N LEU A 69 4.16 9.24 3.81
CA LEU A 69 2.96 8.43 3.68
C LEU A 69 2.73 8.15 2.20
N PHE A 70 2.62 6.87 1.87
CA PHE A 70 2.37 6.43 0.51
C PHE A 70 1.00 5.78 0.40
N TYR A 71 0.27 6.08 -0.66
CA TYR A 71 -0.95 5.38 -1.06
C TYR A 71 -0.74 4.68 -2.39
N ARG A 72 -0.91 3.35 -2.42
CA ARG A 72 -0.64 2.50 -3.60
C ARG A 72 0.75 2.74 -4.23
N GLY A 73 1.74 3.09 -3.41
CA GLY A 73 3.11 3.38 -3.83
C GLY A 73 3.38 4.82 -4.28
N ILE A 74 2.38 5.70 -4.23
CA ILE A 74 2.47 7.12 -4.61
C ILE A 74 2.59 7.97 -3.33
N ASP A 75 3.53 8.92 -3.29
CA ASP A 75 3.65 9.86 -2.17
C ASP A 75 2.38 10.73 -2.09
N ILE A 76 1.79 10.88 -0.90
CA ILE A 76 0.59 11.72 -0.71
C ILE A 76 0.88 13.18 -1.09
N GLU A 77 2.12 13.65 -0.95
CA GLU A 77 2.48 15.00 -1.40
C GLU A 77 2.32 15.16 -2.92
N ASP A 78 2.63 14.13 -3.70
CA ASP A 78 2.47 14.15 -5.16
C ASP A 78 0.99 14.17 -5.56
N ILE A 79 0.16 13.33 -4.91
CA ILE A 79 -1.30 13.30 -5.11
C ILE A 79 -1.89 14.69 -4.80
N THR A 80 -1.57 15.23 -3.62
CA THR A 80 -2.10 16.52 -3.18
C THR A 80 -1.68 17.68 -4.05
N MET A 81 -0.42 17.69 -4.50
CA MET A 81 0.10 18.71 -5.40
C MET A 81 -0.58 18.65 -6.78
N GLY A 82 -0.84 17.45 -7.29
CA GLY A 82 -1.50 17.23 -8.59
C GLY A 82 -2.88 17.88 -8.67
N PHE A 83 -3.81 17.47 -7.80
CA PHE A 83 -5.18 17.99 -7.87
C PHE A 83 -5.28 19.48 -7.48
N GLN A 84 -4.40 19.98 -6.60
CA GLN A 84 -4.38 21.40 -6.25
C GLN A 84 -3.93 22.26 -7.43
N LYS A 85 -2.88 21.85 -8.14
CA LYS A 85 -2.36 22.56 -9.31
C LYS A 85 -3.36 22.59 -10.46
N GLU A 86 -4.09 21.49 -10.66
CA GLU A 86 -5.07 21.35 -11.73
C GLU A 86 -6.47 21.86 -11.35
N GLN A 87 -6.65 22.33 -10.11
CA GLN A 87 -7.93 22.81 -9.58
C GLN A 87 -9.05 21.77 -9.71
N ARG A 88 -8.72 20.50 -9.45
CA ARG A 88 -9.65 19.37 -9.47
C ARG A 88 -10.00 18.90 -8.07
N HIS A 89 -11.09 18.13 -7.96
CA HIS A 89 -11.38 17.36 -6.76
C HIS A 89 -10.36 16.22 -6.62
N GLY A 90 -9.75 16.10 -5.43
CA GLY A 90 -8.71 15.09 -5.17
C GLY A 90 -9.23 13.71 -4.76
N PHE A 91 -10.52 13.59 -4.40
CA PHE A 91 -11.09 12.34 -3.91
C PHE A 91 -10.99 11.20 -4.94
N ASP A 92 -11.24 11.53 -6.21
CA ASP A 92 -11.26 10.58 -7.32
C ASP A 92 -9.89 9.92 -7.58
N GLU A 93 -8.79 10.50 -7.08
CA GLU A 93 -7.43 9.93 -7.21
C GLU A 93 -7.13 8.85 -6.16
N THR A 94 -8.02 8.67 -5.17
CA THR A 94 -7.77 7.81 -4.00
C THR A 94 -8.79 6.70 -3.80
N VAL A 95 -9.79 6.59 -4.69
CA VAL A 95 -10.90 5.62 -4.61
C VAL A 95 -10.67 4.32 -5.38
#